data_AF-A0A1V5QAA0-F1
#
_entry.id   AF-A0A1V5QAA0-F1
#
_cell.length_a   1.000
_cell.length_b   1.000
_cell.length_c   1.000
_cell.angle_alpha   90.00
_cell.angle_beta   90.00
_cell.angle_gamma   90.00
#
_symmetry.space_group_name_H-M   'P 1'
#
loop_
_entity.id
_entity.type
_entity.pdbx_description
1 polymer ?
#
loop_
_entity_poly.entity_id
_entity_poly.type
_entity_poly.pdbx_seq_one_letter_code
_entity_poly.pdbx_strand_id
1 'polypeptide(L)'
;MSSMTVRDIPEEVLETLRALSSKERRSLNSEILVVLEEGVRSHLAGKPTAGLERVPRDIQLALWKELAGTWEDERDTAEIVADIRRARSMGRKVAL
;
A
#
# COMPACT_ATOMS: atom_id res chain seq x y z
N MET A 1 3.98 16.71 17.44
CA MET A 1 3.91 16.86 15.98
C MET A 1 5.12 17.66 15.55
N SER A 2 6.02 17.04 14.79
CA SER A 2 7.21 17.71 14.28
C SER A 2 6.90 18.24 12.89
N SER A 3 7.11 19.54 12.65
CA SER A 3 7.09 20.13 11.31
C SER A 3 8.50 20.18 10.74
N MET A 4 8.64 19.92 9.45
CA MET A 4 9.91 20.09 8.73
C MET A 4 9.67 20.90 7.47
N THR A 5 10.66 21.71 7.11
CA THR A 5 10.67 22.46 5.84
C THR A 5 11.85 21.95 5.02
N VAL A 6 11.54 21.39 3.86
CA VAL A 6 12.56 20.98 2.87
C VAL A 6 12.66 22.08 1.84
N ARG A 7 13.88 22.59 1.63
CA ARG A 7 14.19 23.65 0.65
C ARG A 7 14.94 23.05 -0.53
N ASP A 8 14.91 23.77 -1.65
CA ASP A 8 15.69 23.45 -2.84
C ASP A 8 15.40 22.07 -3.43
N ILE A 9 14.13 21.65 -3.39
CA ILE A 9 13.68 20.41 -4.07
C ILE A 9 13.78 20.64 -5.58
N PRO A 10 14.52 19.79 -6.33
CA PRO A 10 14.56 19.89 -7.78
C PRO A 10 13.16 19.76 -8.39
N GLU A 11 12.86 20.57 -9.40
CA GLU A 11 11.53 20.62 -10.02
C GLU A 11 11.09 19.24 -10.54
N GLU A 12 12.01 18.50 -11.15
CA GLU A 12 11.80 17.13 -11.64
C GLU A 12 11.37 16.15 -10.53
N VAL A 13 11.89 16.30 -9.32
CA VAL A 13 11.51 15.49 -8.16
C VAL A 13 10.10 15.86 -7.70
N LEU A 14 9.81 17.16 -7.65
CA LEU A 14 8.49 17.65 -7.24
C LEU A 14 7.39 17.20 -8.22
N GLU A 15 7.65 17.26 -9.52
CA GLU A 15 6.74 16.79 -10.56
C GLU A 15 6.51 15.27 -10.48
N THR A 16 7.57 14.50 -10.21
CA THR A 16 7.45 13.05 -9.99
C THR A 16 6.56 12.75 -8.78
N LEU A 17 6.73 13.47 -7.67
CA LEU A 17 5.89 13.33 -6.47
C LEU A 17 4.43 13.72 -6.74
N ARG A 18 4.17 14.75 -7.55
CA ARG A 18 2.80 15.11 -7.97
C ARG A 18 2.15 13.99 -8.80
N ALA A 19 2.88 13.46 -9.77
CA ALA A 19 2.39 12.36 -10.61
C ALA A 19 2.06 11.11 -9.76
N LEU A 20 2.96 10.74 -8.84
CA LEU A 20 2.74 9.64 -7.91
C LEU A 20 1.52 9.88 -7.00
N SER A 21 1.39 11.07 -6.42
CA SER A 21 0.26 11.39 -5.53
C SER A 21 -1.10 11.26 -6.25
N SER A 22 -1.16 11.65 -7.52
CA SER A 22 -2.37 11.54 -8.34
C SER A 22 -2.68 10.11 -8.72
N LYS A 23 -1.66 9.31 -9.06
CA LYS A 23 -1.78 7.88 -9.34
C LYS A 23 -2.28 7.11 -8.11
N GLU A 24 -1.70 7.39 -6.96
CA GLU A 24 -1.99 6.72 -5.68
C GLU A 24 -3.16 7.35 -4.91
N ARG A 25 -3.82 8.36 -5.50
CA ARG A 25 -4.99 9.08 -4.96
C ARG A 25 -4.82 9.58 -3.53
N ARG A 26 -3.65 10.15 -3.23
CA ARG A 26 -3.35 10.74 -1.92
C ARG A 26 -2.88 12.19 -2.04
N SER A 27 -2.92 12.93 -0.94
CA SER A 27 -2.41 14.30 -0.93
C SER A 27 -0.90 14.31 -1.15
N LEU A 28 -0.37 15.39 -1.72
CA LEU A 28 1.07 15.53 -1.96
C LEU A 28 1.89 15.39 -0.67
N ASN A 29 1.40 15.95 0.44
CA ASN A 29 2.06 15.82 1.74
C ASN A 29 2.07 14.36 2.22
N SER A 30 0.98 13.62 2.03
CA SER A 30 0.93 12.19 2.34
C SER A 30 1.89 11.38 1.47
N GLU A 31 2.01 11.71 0.19
CA GLU A 31 2.94 11.04 -0.72
C GLU A 31 4.40 11.29 -0.31
N ILE A 32 4.75 12.54 0.02
CA ILE A 32 6.07 12.91 0.51
C ILE A 32 6.44 12.09 1.75
N LEU A 33 5.52 11.91 2.69
CA LEU A 33 5.76 11.11 3.89
C LEU A 33 6.04 9.64 3.56
N VAL A 34 5.27 9.04 2.66
CA VAL A 34 5.47 7.64 2.24
C VAL A 34 6.84 7.47 1.58
N VAL A 35 7.20 8.33 0.63
CA VAL A 35 8.48 8.27 -0.07
C VAL A 35 9.65 8.48 0.89
N LEU A 36 9.52 9.39 1.86
CA LEU A 36 10.55 9.59 2.90
C LEU A 36 10.70 8.36 3.79
N GLU A 37 9.59 7.74 4.22
CA GLU A 37 9.63 6.53 5.04
C GLU A 37 10.31 5.37 4.30
N GLU A 38 9.96 5.15 3.04
CA GLU A 38 10.57 4.15 2.17
C GLU A 38 12.06 4.43 1.92
N GLY A 39 12.42 5.70 1.67
CA GLY A 39 13.79 6.14 1.48
C GLY A 39 14.66 5.91 2.73
N VAL A 40 14.15 6.26 3.91
CA VAL A 40 14.84 6.02 5.19
C VAL A 40 14.99 4.53 5.45
N ARG A 41 13.93 3.73 5.24
CA ARG A 41 13.99 2.27 5.39
C ARG A 41 15.03 1.65 4.46
N SER A 42 15.06 2.08 3.21
CA SER A 42 16.03 1.62 2.20
C SER A 42 17.46 2.05 2.54
N HIS A 43 17.63 3.24 3.12
CA HIS A 43 18.94 3.73 3.53
C HIS A 43 19.47 2.98 4.76
N LEU A 44 18.61 2.72 5.75
CA LEU A 44 18.97 1.99 6.98
C LEU A 44 19.18 0.49 6.75
N ALA A 45 18.48 -0.10 5.78
CA ALA A 45 18.69 -1.49 5.39
C ALA A 45 20.07 -1.74 4.73
N GLY A 46 20.87 -0.69 4.48
CA GLY A 46 21.99 -0.73 3.55
C GLY A 46 21.46 -0.84 2.12
N LYS A 47 22.19 -0.31 1.13
CA LYS A 47 21.80 -0.37 -0.29
C LYS A 47 21.10 -1.70 -0.61
N PRO A 48 19.88 -1.71 -1.18
CA PRO A 48 19.37 -2.94 -1.73
C PRO A 48 20.34 -3.32 -2.84
N THR A 49 21.11 -4.38 -2.63
CA THR A 49 21.56 -5.22 -3.73
C THR A 49 20.36 -5.38 -4.66
N ALA A 50 20.54 -5.11 -5.94
CA ALA A 50 19.53 -5.39 -6.95
C ALA A 50 19.02 -6.83 -6.73
N GLY A 51 17.81 -6.95 -6.18
CA GLY A 51 17.37 -8.16 -5.51
C GLY A 51 16.92 -7.85 -4.09
N LEU A 52 15.66 -7.43 -3.94
CA LEU A 52 14.86 -7.95 -2.83
C LEU A 52 15.17 -9.45 -2.78
N GLU A 53 15.81 -9.93 -1.71
CA GLU A 53 15.91 -11.37 -1.49
C GLU A 53 14.48 -11.88 -1.54
N ARG A 54 14.11 -12.48 -2.67
CA ARG A 54 12.79 -13.06 -2.85
C ARG A 54 12.69 -14.08 -1.73
N VAL A 55 11.80 -13.83 -0.78
CA VAL A 55 11.44 -14.79 0.25
C VAL A 55 11.30 -16.14 -0.46
N PRO A 56 12.08 -17.16 -0.07
CA PRO A 56 12.03 -18.45 -0.74
C PRO A 56 10.58 -18.90 -0.82
N ARG A 57 10.17 -19.41 -1.99
CA ARG A 57 8.77 -19.74 -2.27
C ARG A 57 8.15 -20.61 -1.18
N ASP A 58 8.93 -21.50 -0.59
CA ASP A 58 8.47 -22.40 0.47
C ASP A 58 8.14 -21.65 1.77
N ILE A 59 8.91 -20.61 2.12
CA ILE A 59 8.62 -19.74 3.26
C ILE A 59 7.35 -18.93 2.99
N GLN A 60 7.21 -18.38 1.77
CA GLN A 60 6.00 -17.65 1.39
C GLN A 60 4.75 -18.55 1.46
N LEU A 61 4.85 -19.80 0.97
CA LEU A 61 3.77 -20.77 1.04
C LEU A 61 3.44 -21.18 2.48
N ALA A 62 4.45 -21.32 3.34
CA ALA A 62 4.24 -21.62 4.75
C ALA A 62 3.48 -20.48 5.44
N LEU A 63 3.91 -19.23 5.24
CA LEU A 63 3.24 -18.05 5.79
C LEU A 63 1.79 -17.90 5.29
N TRP A 64 1.54 -18.17 4.00
CA TRP A 64 0.17 -18.13 3.47
C TRP A 64 -0.72 -19.25 4.02
N LYS A 65 -0.17 -20.45 4.22
CA LYS A 65 -0.91 -21.54 4.85
C LYS A 65 -1.24 -21.24 6.31
N GLU A 66 -0.30 -20.62 7.02
CA GLU A 66 -0.50 -20.20 8.40
C GLU A 66 -1.57 -19.12 8.51
N LEU A 67 -1.55 -18.12 7.62
CA LEU A 67 -2.54 -17.04 7.61
C LEU A 67 -3.94 -17.49 7.12
N ALA A 68 -4.00 -18.55 6.31
CA ALA A 68 -5.26 -19.02 5.75
C ALA A 68 -6.17 -19.56 6.87
N GLY A 69 -7.31 -18.91 7.06
CA GLY A 69 -8.31 -19.33 8.05
C GLY A 69 -8.09 -18.76 9.46
N THR A 70 -7.07 -17.92 9.67
CA THR A 70 -6.88 -17.21 10.95
C THR A 70 -7.68 -15.90 11.03
N TRP A 71 -8.39 -15.53 9.96
CA TRP A 71 -9.25 -14.35 10.00
C TRP A 71 -10.49 -14.67 10.82
N GLU A 72 -10.57 -14.06 11.99
CA GLU A 72 -11.74 -14.06 12.86
C GLU A 72 -12.57 -12.79 12.62
N ASP A 73 -13.89 -12.94 12.55
CA ASP A 73 -14.85 -11.83 12.51
C ASP A 73 -15.86 -12.07 13.63
N GLU A 74 -16.06 -11.06 14.46
CA GLU A 74 -17.02 -11.13 15.58
C GLU A 74 -18.47 -11.18 15.10
N ARG A 75 -18.71 -10.76 13.84
CA ARG A 75 -20.02 -10.73 13.21
C ARG A 75 -20.43 -12.12 12.73
N ASP A 76 -21.73 -12.38 12.75
CA ASP A 76 -22.23 -13.63 12.20
C ASP A 76 -22.19 -13.64 10.65
N THR A 77 -22.33 -14.82 10.07
CA THR A 77 -22.31 -14.98 8.60
C THR A 77 -23.40 -14.16 7.90
N ALA A 78 -24.58 -14.00 8.51
CA ALA A 78 -25.69 -13.28 7.91
C ALA A 78 -25.43 -11.77 7.88
N GLU A 79 -24.84 -11.22 8.95
CA GLU A 79 -24.41 -9.82 9.05
C GLU A 79 -23.35 -9.49 8.00
N ILE A 80 -22.35 -10.35 7.83
CA ILE A 80 -21.31 -10.19 6.82
C ILE A 80 -21.92 -10.22 5.40
N VAL A 81 -22.81 -11.17 5.12
CA VAL A 81 -23.49 -11.26 3.82
C VAL A 81 -24.34 -10.02 3.54
N ALA A 82 -25.06 -9.52 4.55
CA ALA A 82 -25.88 -8.32 4.43
C ALA A 82 -25.02 -7.07 4.16
N ASP A 83 -23.90 -6.93 4.87
CA ASP A 83 -22.95 -5.83 4.69
C ASP A 83 -22.34 -5.83 3.28
N ILE A 84 -21.85 -6.98 2.82
CA ILE A 84 -21.31 -7.14 1.46
C ILE A 84 -22.37 -6.75 0.42
N ARG A 85 -23.61 -7.23 0.57
CA ARG A 85 -24.69 -6.91 -0.39
C ARG A 85 -25.02 -5.42 -0.39
N ARG A 86 -25.04 -4.77 0.78
CA ARG A 86 -25.28 -3.34 0.92
C ARG A 86 -24.17 -2.50 0.29
N ALA A 87 -22.91 -2.93 0.43
CA ALA A 87 -21.75 -2.22 -0.12
C ALA A 87 -21.58 -2.39 -1.64
N ARG A 88 -22.25 -3.37 -2.26
CA ARG A 88 -22.16 -3.60 -3.71
C ARG A 88 -22.79 -2.45 -4.49
N SER A 89 -22.04 -1.90 -5.44
CA SER A 89 -22.59 -1.03 -6.48
C SER A 89 -23.20 -1.87 -7.62
N MET A 90 -24.02 -1.25 -8.47
CA MET A 90 -24.66 -1.88 -9.64
C MET A 90 -23.67 -2.43 -10.69
N GLY A 91 -22.37 -2.24 -10.48
CA GLY A 91 -21.34 -2.62 -11.43
C GLY A 91 -21.31 -1.70 -12.65
N ARG A 92 -20.40 -2.00 -13.58
CA ARG A 92 -20.33 -1.35 -14.88
C ARG A 92 -21.11 -2.18 -15.90
N LYS A 93 -21.78 -1.54 -16.86
CA LYS A 93 -22.39 -2.25 -17.98
C LYS A 93 -21.27 -2.93 -18.78
N VAL A 94 -21.36 -4.26 -18.93
CA VAL A 94 -20.46 -5.05 -19.76
C VAL A 94 -21.29 -5.57 -20.94
N ALA A 95 -20.84 -5.32 -22.17
CA ALA A 95 -21.35 -6.01 -23.34
C ALA A 95 -20.68 -7.39 -23.39
N LEU A 96 -21.47 -8.45 -23.28
CA LEU A 96 -21.04 -9.83 -23.48
C LEU A 96 -21.13 -10.18 -24.97
#